data_AF-A0AAD5K1E6-F1
#
_entry.id   AF-A0AAD5K1E6-F1
#
_cell.length_a   1.000
_cell.length_b   1.000
_cell.length_c   1.000
_cell.angle_alpha   90.00
_cell.angle_beta   90.00
_cell.angle_gamma   90.00
#
_symmetry.space_group_name_H-M   'P 1'
#
loop_
_entity.id
_entity.type
_entity.pdbx_description
1 polymer ?
#
loop_
_entity_poly.entity_id
_entity_poly.type
_entity_poly.pdbx_seq_one_letter_code
_entity_poly.pdbx_strand_id
1 'polypeptide(L)'
;MGLPVPQDQVSSLVKQAQSLVAKKDDIEAQLRELEESLQMQGVGMEQPLIDRSGFPRSDVDVAAARTSRNLVHRLRNDHKDVMKEIEEALHAVHEASRNASFSSSSTQQQQQQQQKTVPSSSTSQTLEIPFALVNAVAPDSPANISGLQRNDKVIRFGHVHAENHDRLQALNRLVGQSEGNPIQVVILRNDQPIQLVLTPKKWSGRGTLGCHIVPL
;
A
#
# COMPACT_ATOMS: atom_id res chain seq x y z
N MET A 1 -30.27 19.14 10.83
CA MET A 1 -30.86 17.83 11.18
C MET A 1 -30.10 16.77 10.40
N GLY A 2 -28.93 16.35 10.90
CA GLY A 2 -28.16 15.27 10.28
C GLY A 2 -28.78 13.94 10.65
N LEU A 3 -29.31 13.22 9.68
CA LEU A 3 -29.82 11.88 9.88
C LEU A 3 -28.66 10.98 10.36
N PRO A 4 -28.80 10.27 11.49
CA PRO A 4 -27.81 9.30 11.90
C PRO A 4 -27.66 8.25 10.80
N VAL A 5 -26.42 7.97 10.39
CA VAL A 5 -26.14 6.87 9.47
C VAL A 5 -26.67 5.61 10.14
N PRO A 6 -27.65 4.89 9.56
CA PRO A 6 -28.27 3.77 10.24
C PRO A 6 -27.23 2.67 10.42
N GLN A 7 -27.04 2.21 11.65
CA GLN A 7 -26.12 1.13 12.02
C GLN A 7 -26.29 -0.13 11.13
N ASP A 8 -27.49 -0.29 10.55
CA ASP A 8 -27.82 -1.31 9.55
C ASP A 8 -26.89 -1.31 8.34
N GLN A 9 -26.44 -0.15 7.84
CA GLN A 9 -25.58 -0.05 6.66
C GLN A 9 -24.17 -0.59 6.91
N VAL A 10 -23.59 -0.34 8.09
CA VAL A 10 -22.28 -0.89 8.42
C VAL A 10 -22.38 -2.40 8.56
N SER A 11 -23.44 -2.89 9.20
CA SER A 11 -23.68 -4.32 9.38
C SER A 11 -23.86 -5.07 8.04
N SER A 12 -24.51 -4.44 7.05
CA SER A 12 -24.72 -5.05 5.73
C SER A 12 -23.44 -5.09 4.90
N LEU A 13 -22.61 -4.04 4.96
CA LEU A 13 -21.28 -4.01 4.32
C LEU A 13 -20.34 -5.07 4.91
N VAL A 14 -20.37 -5.24 6.24
CA VAL A 14 -19.58 -6.31 6.91
C VAL A 14 -20.04 -7.69 6.45
N LYS A 15 -21.36 -7.93 6.35
CA LYS A 15 -21.90 -9.19 5.80
C LYS A 15 -21.49 -9.42 4.35
N GLN A 16 -21.49 -8.37 3.53
CA GLN A 16 -21.01 -8.45 2.15
C GLN A 16 -19.52 -8.82 2.10
N ALA A 17 -18.67 -8.17 2.89
CA ALA A 17 -17.25 -8.49 2.97
C ALA A 17 -17.02 -9.94 3.43
N GLN A 18 -17.76 -10.42 4.45
CA GLN A 18 -17.71 -11.82 4.90
C GLN A 18 -18.12 -12.80 3.80
N SER A 19 -19.13 -12.48 3.00
CA SER A 19 -19.55 -13.32 1.88
C SER A 19 -18.49 -13.41 0.77
N LEU A 20 -17.74 -12.33 0.52
CA LEU A 20 -16.64 -12.32 -0.44
C LEU A 20 -15.46 -13.15 0.06
N VAL A 21 -15.16 -13.11 1.36
CA VAL A 21 -14.14 -13.97 1.97
C VAL A 21 -14.51 -15.45 1.83
N ALA A 22 -15.76 -15.82 2.09
CA ALA A 22 -16.22 -17.19 1.89
C ALA A 22 -16.06 -17.64 0.43
N LYS A 23 -16.44 -16.79 -0.54
CA LYS A 23 -16.21 -17.07 -1.97
C LYS A 23 -14.73 -17.23 -2.30
N LYS A 24 -13.86 -16.40 -1.72
CA LYS A 24 -12.40 -16.50 -1.89
C LYS A 24 -11.90 -17.86 -1.40
N ASP A 25 -12.35 -18.31 -0.23
CA ASP A 25 -11.97 -19.61 0.33
C ASP A 25 -12.48 -20.78 -0.54
N ASP A 26 -13.68 -20.69 -1.10
CA ASP A 26 -14.22 -21.68 -2.04
C ASP A 26 -13.39 -21.76 -3.33
N ILE A 27 -12.97 -20.63 -3.88
CA ILE A 27 -12.10 -20.57 -5.07
C ILE A 27 -10.72 -21.16 -4.75
N GLU A 28 -10.16 -20.85 -3.57
CA GLU A 28 -8.89 -21.42 -3.13
C GLU A 28 -8.96 -22.94 -2.93
N ALA A 29 -10.08 -23.46 -2.43
CA ALA A 29 -10.31 -24.90 -2.32
C ALA A 29 -10.35 -25.58 -3.70
N GLN A 30 -11.10 -25.02 -4.65
CA GLN A 30 -11.16 -25.54 -6.03
C GLN A 30 -9.80 -25.48 -6.74
N LEU A 31 -9.03 -24.41 -6.52
CA LEU A 31 -7.68 -24.28 -7.05
C LEU A 31 -6.78 -25.40 -6.54
N ARG A 32 -6.80 -25.68 -5.22
CA ARG A 32 -6.00 -26.76 -4.63
C ARG A 32 -6.36 -28.12 -5.20
N GLU A 33 -7.65 -28.43 -5.33
CA GLU A 33 -8.12 -29.69 -5.90
C GLU A 33 -7.65 -29.88 -7.35
N LEU A 34 -7.79 -28.83 -8.19
CA LEU A 34 -7.35 -28.90 -9.58
C LEU A 34 -5.82 -29.01 -9.68
N GLU A 35 -5.07 -28.31 -8.84
CA GLU A 35 -3.61 -28.38 -8.81
C GLU A 35 -3.12 -29.76 -8.34
N GLU A 36 -3.78 -30.36 -7.36
CA GLU A 36 -3.48 -31.72 -6.91
C GLU A 36 -3.78 -32.74 -8.02
N SER A 37 -4.91 -32.60 -8.72
CA SER A 37 -5.26 -33.47 -9.87
C SER A 37 -4.20 -33.41 -10.98
N LEU A 38 -3.66 -32.22 -11.26
CA LEU A 38 -2.58 -32.00 -12.22
C LEU A 38 -1.26 -32.63 -11.75
N GLN A 39 -0.95 -32.52 -10.46
CA GLN A 39 0.23 -33.15 -9.85
C GLN A 39 0.14 -34.68 -9.88
N MET A 40 -1.04 -35.27 -9.61
CA MET A 40 -1.26 -36.72 -9.71
C MET A 40 -1.04 -37.24 -11.14
N GLN A 41 -1.38 -36.43 -12.15
CA GLN A 41 -1.10 -36.73 -13.56
C GLN A 41 0.38 -36.52 -13.95
N GLY A 42 1.23 -36.05 -13.03
CA GLY A 42 2.66 -35.83 -13.25
C GLY A 42 2.97 -34.57 -14.06
N VAL A 43 2.05 -33.60 -14.13
CA VAL A 43 2.17 -32.38 -14.94
C VAL A 43 1.80 -31.15 -14.13
N GLY A 44 2.79 -30.34 -13.76
CA GLY A 44 2.58 -29.02 -13.15
C GLY A 44 2.03 -27.98 -14.13
N MET A 45 1.72 -26.78 -13.67
CA MET A 45 1.08 -25.73 -14.50
C MET A 45 1.96 -25.23 -15.67
N GLU A 46 3.28 -25.21 -15.52
CA GLU A 46 4.20 -24.59 -16.50
C GLU A 46 4.93 -25.59 -17.39
N GLN A 47 4.82 -26.90 -17.13
CA GLN A 47 5.60 -27.90 -17.85
C GLN A 47 5.10 -28.11 -19.29
N PRO A 48 5.99 -28.48 -20.22
CA PRO A 48 5.59 -28.75 -21.60
C PRO A 48 4.72 -30.02 -21.69
N LEU A 49 3.64 -29.92 -22.47
CA LEU A 49 2.73 -31.04 -22.80
C LEU A 49 3.18 -31.82 -24.05
N ILE A 50 4.34 -31.45 -24.59
CA ILE A 50 4.88 -31.94 -25.85
C ILE A 50 6.27 -32.52 -25.56
N ASP A 51 6.61 -33.63 -26.20
CA ASP A 51 7.93 -34.23 -26.12
C ASP A 51 8.97 -33.49 -26.99
N ARG A 52 10.25 -33.83 -26.85
CA ARG A 52 11.39 -33.28 -27.61
C ARG A 52 11.23 -33.40 -29.14
N SER A 53 10.46 -34.38 -29.57
CA SER A 53 10.14 -34.66 -30.96
C SER A 53 9.01 -33.78 -31.53
N GLY A 54 8.33 -32.98 -30.69
CA GLY A 54 7.23 -32.11 -31.12
C GLY A 54 5.84 -32.77 -31.09
N PHE A 55 5.72 -33.97 -30.53
CA PHE A 55 4.45 -34.71 -30.43
C PHE A 55 3.85 -34.64 -29.02
N PRO A 56 2.51 -34.76 -28.86
CA PRO A 56 1.87 -34.83 -27.55
C PRO A 56 2.48 -35.94 -26.70
N ARG A 57 2.72 -35.64 -25.42
CA ARG A 57 3.25 -36.61 -24.46
C ARG A 57 2.31 -37.81 -24.32
N SER A 58 2.85 -39.02 -24.43
CA SER A 58 2.09 -40.27 -24.35
C SER A 58 1.84 -40.73 -22.92
N ASP A 59 2.62 -40.21 -21.97
CA ASP A 59 2.53 -40.54 -20.54
C ASP A 59 1.45 -39.75 -19.79
N VAL A 60 0.82 -38.77 -20.43
CA VAL A 60 -0.14 -37.85 -19.82
C VAL A 60 -1.35 -37.69 -20.73
N ASP A 61 -2.55 -37.61 -20.15
CA ASP A 61 -3.72 -37.11 -20.86
C ASP A 61 -3.60 -35.59 -21.10
N VAL A 62 -3.07 -35.23 -22.26
CA VAL A 62 -2.87 -33.84 -22.69
C VAL A 62 -4.19 -33.05 -22.75
N ALA A 63 -5.31 -33.70 -23.07
CA ALA A 63 -6.60 -33.02 -23.18
C ALA A 63 -7.15 -32.65 -21.79
N ALA A 64 -7.10 -33.60 -20.85
CA ALA A 64 -7.46 -33.34 -19.46
C ALA A 64 -6.55 -32.28 -18.84
N ALA A 65 -5.23 -32.41 -18.99
CA ALA A 65 -4.26 -31.46 -18.44
C ALA A 65 -4.48 -30.03 -18.98
N ARG A 66 -4.78 -29.89 -20.29
CA ARG A 66 -5.08 -28.59 -20.89
C ARG A 66 -6.36 -27.97 -20.32
N THR A 67 -7.38 -28.79 -20.10
CA THR A 67 -8.65 -28.35 -19.51
C THR A 67 -8.45 -27.88 -18.08
N SER A 68 -7.80 -28.70 -17.24
CA SER A 68 -7.50 -28.34 -15.85
C SER A 68 -6.64 -27.08 -15.74
N ARG A 69 -5.59 -26.94 -16.57
CA ARG A 69 -4.78 -25.70 -16.61
C ARG A 69 -5.61 -24.47 -16.97
N ASN A 70 -6.48 -24.58 -17.97
CA ASN A 70 -7.35 -23.47 -18.35
C ASN A 70 -8.30 -23.07 -17.22
N LEU A 71 -8.85 -24.05 -16.50
CA LEU A 71 -9.71 -23.80 -15.33
C LEU A 71 -8.93 -23.12 -14.20
N VAL A 72 -7.72 -23.60 -13.88
CA VAL A 72 -6.84 -22.96 -12.88
C VAL A 72 -6.54 -21.51 -13.28
N HIS A 73 -6.25 -21.23 -14.54
CA HIS A 73 -6.01 -19.85 -14.99
C HIS A 73 -7.24 -18.96 -14.83
N ARG A 74 -8.44 -19.46 -15.14
CA ARG A 74 -9.70 -18.73 -14.93
C ARG A 74 -9.93 -18.44 -13.46
N LEU A 75 -9.88 -19.47 -12.61
CA LEU A 75 -10.07 -19.34 -11.16
C LEU A 75 -9.03 -18.43 -10.51
N ARG A 76 -7.77 -18.41 -10.98
CA ARG A 76 -6.75 -17.47 -10.50
C ARG A 76 -7.05 -16.02 -10.87
N ASN A 77 -7.67 -15.78 -12.03
CA ASN A 77 -8.11 -14.44 -12.40
C ASN A 77 -9.32 -14.03 -11.55
N ASP A 78 -10.30 -14.93 -11.41
CA ASP A 78 -11.48 -14.69 -10.57
C ASP A 78 -11.09 -14.44 -9.11
N HIS A 79 -10.10 -15.17 -8.57
CA HIS A 79 -9.54 -14.93 -7.23
C HIS A 79 -8.93 -13.54 -7.09
N LYS A 80 -8.19 -13.06 -8.10
CA LYS A 80 -7.64 -11.69 -8.10
C LYS A 80 -8.76 -10.65 -8.10
N ASP A 81 -9.81 -10.87 -8.87
CA ASP A 81 -10.97 -9.97 -8.92
C ASP A 81 -11.71 -9.95 -7.57
N VAL A 82 -11.96 -11.12 -6.96
CA VAL A 82 -12.56 -11.22 -5.63
C VAL A 82 -11.68 -10.56 -4.55
N MET A 83 -10.36 -10.72 -4.60
CA MET A 83 -9.45 -10.04 -3.67
C MET A 83 -9.55 -8.52 -3.79
N LYS A 84 -9.70 -7.99 -5.00
CA LYS A 84 -9.93 -6.56 -5.23
C LYS A 84 -11.28 -6.10 -4.67
N GLU A 85 -12.35 -6.88 -4.88
CA GLU A 85 -13.66 -6.58 -4.31
C GLU A 85 -13.64 -6.59 -2.77
N ILE A 86 -12.88 -7.51 -2.15
CA ILE A 86 -12.69 -7.55 -0.69
C ILE A 86 -11.99 -6.28 -0.21
N GLU A 87 -10.93 -5.84 -0.89
CA GLU A 87 -10.22 -4.59 -0.57
C GLU A 87 -11.19 -3.40 -0.59
N GLU A 88 -11.95 -3.25 -1.67
CA GLU A 88 -12.96 -2.17 -1.82
C GLU A 88 -14.03 -2.24 -0.72
N ALA A 89 -14.54 -3.43 -0.40
CA ALA A 89 -15.54 -3.62 0.66
C ALA A 89 -14.99 -3.28 2.05
N LEU A 90 -13.74 -3.65 2.36
CA LEU A 90 -13.11 -3.31 3.64
C LEU A 90 -12.89 -1.81 3.78
N HIS A 91 -12.47 -1.13 2.71
CA HIS A 91 -12.38 0.33 2.68
C HIS A 91 -13.74 0.97 2.97
N ALA A 92 -14.80 0.51 2.31
CA ALA A 92 -16.16 1.03 2.54
C ALA A 92 -16.64 0.85 4.00
N VAL A 93 -16.35 -0.31 4.61
CA VAL A 93 -16.67 -0.56 6.04
C VAL A 93 -15.91 0.40 6.95
N HIS A 94 -14.62 0.59 6.72
CA HIS A 94 -13.78 1.47 7.53
C HIS A 94 -14.17 2.94 7.38
N GLU A 95 -14.52 3.38 6.18
CA GLU A 95 -15.03 4.74 5.92
C GLU A 95 -16.38 4.96 6.61
N ALA A 96 -17.31 4.00 6.51
CA ALA A 96 -18.60 4.09 7.17
C ALA A 96 -18.48 4.10 8.71
N SER A 97 -17.58 3.29 9.27
CA SER A 97 -17.27 3.28 10.70
C SER A 97 -16.62 4.59 11.15
N ARG A 98 -15.66 5.12 10.38
CA ARG A 98 -15.04 6.42 10.64
C ARG A 98 -16.07 7.55 10.62
N ASN A 99 -16.98 7.57 9.65
CA ASN A 99 -18.04 8.58 9.57
C ASN A 99 -19.05 8.48 10.73
N ALA A 100 -19.38 7.25 11.16
CA ALA A 100 -20.21 7.04 12.35
C ALA A 100 -19.52 7.55 13.63
N SER A 101 -18.20 7.32 13.76
CA SER A 101 -17.40 7.86 14.86
C SER A 101 -17.13 9.37 14.76
N PHE A 102 -17.17 9.96 13.56
CA PHE A 102 -16.97 11.39 13.34
C PHE A 102 -18.23 12.22 13.59
N SER A 103 -19.42 11.60 13.56
CA SER A 103 -20.69 12.26 13.87
C SER A 103 -20.86 12.62 15.35
N SER A 104 -19.99 12.15 16.25
CA SER A 104 -19.86 12.61 17.64
C SER A 104 -18.82 13.74 17.82
N SER A 105 -18.17 14.19 16.74
CA SER A 105 -17.18 15.28 16.74
C SER A 105 -17.37 16.19 15.53
N SER A 106 -18.49 16.89 15.44
CA SER A 106 -18.67 17.90 14.38
C SER A 106 -17.75 19.09 14.61
N THR A 107 -16.76 19.31 13.73
CA THR A 107 -16.52 20.58 13.01
C THR A 107 -15.51 20.38 11.87
N GLN A 108 -15.94 20.70 10.63
CA GLN A 108 -15.18 20.91 9.37
C GLN A 108 -14.59 19.65 8.69
N GLN A 109 -14.78 19.34 7.40
CA GLN A 109 -15.21 20.08 6.20
C GLN A 109 -15.71 19.07 5.14
N GLN A 110 -16.73 19.47 4.36
CA GLN A 110 -17.22 18.79 3.17
C GLN A 110 -17.06 19.70 1.95
N GLN A 111 -16.96 19.07 0.77
CA GLN A 111 -17.02 19.61 -0.62
C GLN A 111 -15.66 20.03 -1.23
N GLN A 112 -15.23 19.58 -2.41
CA GLN A 112 -15.96 19.12 -3.61
C GLN A 112 -15.08 18.24 -4.54
N GLN A 113 -15.72 17.32 -5.26
CA GLN A 113 -15.19 16.55 -6.39
C GLN A 113 -15.65 17.13 -7.74
N GLN A 114 -14.95 16.69 -8.82
CA GLN A 114 -15.25 16.70 -10.28
C GLN A 114 -14.60 17.84 -11.11
N GLN A 115 -13.92 17.65 -12.25
CA GLN A 115 -13.55 16.47 -13.06
C GLN A 115 -12.55 16.91 -14.18
N LYS A 116 -11.69 15.97 -14.64
CA LYS A 116 -11.15 15.79 -16.02
C LYS A 116 -9.90 16.58 -16.51
N THR A 117 -8.72 15.94 -16.46
CA THR A 117 -7.96 15.34 -17.60
C THR A 117 -6.53 14.97 -17.13
N VAL A 118 -6.08 13.76 -17.48
CA VAL A 118 -4.73 13.21 -17.24
C VAL A 118 -3.71 13.79 -18.24
N PRO A 119 -2.36 13.73 -18.04
CA PRO A 119 -1.60 12.86 -17.12
C PRO A 119 -0.64 13.70 -16.20
N SER A 120 -0.11 13.31 -15.05
CA SER A 120 0.39 12.02 -14.53
C SER A 120 0.51 12.14 -12.99
N SER A 121 0.54 10.99 -12.32
CA SER A 121 0.83 10.78 -10.88
C SER A 121 -0.16 11.38 -9.88
N SER A 122 -1.31 10.72 -9.80
CA SER A 122 -2.19 10.68 -8.63
C SER A 122 -1.42 10.29 -7.36
N THR A 123 -1.44 11.13 -6.35
CA THR A 123 -1.47 10.65 -4.97
C THR A 123 -2.54 11.44 -4.26
N SER A 124 -3.59 10.71 -3.91
CA SER A 124 -4.66 11.10 -2.99
C SER A 124 -4.10 11.99 -1.89
N GLN A 125 -4.67 13.17 -1.70
CA GLN A 125 -4.45 13.98 -0.51
C GLN A 125 -5.11 13.26 0.68
N THR A 126 -4.50 12.17 1.12
CA THR A 126 -4.51 11.83 2.54
C THR A 126 -3.96 13.07 3.23
N LEU A 127 -4.71 13.61 4.20
CA LEU A 127 -4.21 14.65 5.10
C LEU A 127 -2.94 14.09 5.74
N GLU A 128 -1.78 14.37 5.16
CA GLU A 128 -0.55 13.77 5.62
C GLU A 128 -0.15 14.47 6.92
N ILE A 129 -0.49 13.84 8.04
CA ILE A 129 -0.27 14.36 9.39
C ILE A 129 1.24 14.46 9.61
N PRO A 130 1.78 15.62 9.99
CA PRO A 130 3.18 15.70 10.37
C PRO A 130 3.42 14.88 11.64
N PHE A 131 4.50 14.10 11.65
CA PHE A 131 4.84 13.22 12.79
C PHE A 131 6.10 13.67 13.53
N ALA A 132 6.86 14.60 12.96
CA ALA A 132 8.10 15.09 13.55
C ALA A 132 8.32 16.57 13.26
N LEU A 133 9.14 17.22 14.09
CA LEU A 133 9.55 18.61 13.96
C LEU A 133 11.07 18.70 13.87
N VAL A 134 11.56 19.51 12.95
CA VAL A 134 12.99 19.82 12.81
C VAL A 134 13.36 20.90 13.82
N ASN A 135 14.02 20.52 14.91
CA ASN A 135 14.39 21.43 15.98
C ASN A 135 15.65 22.24 15.63
N ALA A 136 16.61 21.62 14.93
CA ALA A 136 17.84 22.29 14.50
C ALA A 136 18.42 21.65 13.23
N VAL A 137 19.09 22.46 12.41
CA VAL A 137 19.86 22.02 11.24
C VAL A 137 21.24 22.66 11.33
N ALA A 138 22.29 21.87 11.19
CA ALA A 138 23.67 22.36 11.22
C ALA A 138 24.05 23.00 9.87
N PRO A 139 24.85 24.08 9.86
CA PRO A 139 25.36 24.67 8.62
C PRO A 139 26.22 23.66 7.85
N ASP A 140 26.22 23.78 6.53
CA ASP A 140 26.95 22.91 5.59
C ASP A 140 26.66 21.40 5.72
N SER A 141 25.62 21.02 6.47
CA SER A 141 25.18 19.64 6.59
C SER A 141 24.38 19.18 5.38
N PRO A 142 24.29 17.86 5.11
CA PRO A 142 23.43 17.33 4.07
C PRO A 142 21.98 17.80 4.18
N ALA A 143 21.44 17.92 5.41
CA ALA A 143 20.10 18.45 5.64
C ALA A 143 19.97 19.93 5.23
N ASN A 144 20.98 20.77 5.53
CA ASN A 144 20.99 22.17 5.12
C ASN A 144 21.09 22.35 3.61
N ILE A 145 21.99 21.59 2.97
CA ILE A 145 22.20 21.61 1.51
C ILE A 145 20.91 21.18 0.78
N SER A 146 20.18 20.22 1.35
CA SER A 146 18.88 19.77 0.85
C SER A 146 17.73 20.73 1.15
N GLY A 147 18.00 21.87 1.79
CA GLY A 147 17.01 22.92 2.03
C GLY A 147 16.12 22.72 3.25
N LEU A 148 16.45 21.80 4.16
CA LEU A 148 15.73 21.60 5.42
C LEU A 148 16.02 22.75 6.37
N GLN A 149 15.00 23.25 7.07
CA GLN A 149 15.08 24.38 7.98
C GLN A 149 14.52 24.05 9.36
N ARG A 150 14.90 24.84 10.35
CA ARG A 150 14.33 24.77 11.69
C ARG A 150 12.83 25.10 11.64
N ASN A 151 12.06 24.39 12.45
CA ASN A 151 10.59 24.44 12.56
C ASN A 151 9.83 23.82 11.38
N ASP A 152 10.52 23.16 10.45
CA ASP A 152 9.85 22.33 9.45
C ASP A 152 9.16 21.16 10.14
N LYS A 153 7.90 20.90 9.76
CA LYS A 153 7.16 19.72 10.21
C LYS A 153 7.31 18.62 9.17
N VAL A 154 7.89 17.49 9.54
CA VAL A 154 8.10 16.36 8.64
C VAL A 154 6.82 15.57 8.50
N ILE A 155 6.37 15.43 7.27
CA ILE A 155 5.17 14.71 6.89
C ILE A 155 5.53 13.29 6.44
N ARG A 156 6.50 13.20 5.53
CA ARG A 156 6.96 11.93 4.95
C ARG A 156 8.46 11.97 4.78
N PHE A 157 9.12 10.87 5.09
CA PHE A 157 10.57 10.71 4.96
C PHE A 157 10.87 9.37 4.28
N GLY A 158 11.03 9.40 2.96
CA GLY A 158 11.05 8.19 2.12
C GLY A 158 9.74 7.43 2.24
N HIS A 159 9.80 6.21 2.78
CA HIS A 159 8.63 5.39 3.08
C HIS A 159 8.08 5.59 4.51
N VAL A 160 8.76 6.39 5.33
CA VAL A 160 8.38 6.64 6.73
C VAL A 160 7.36 7.79 6.80
N HIS A 161 6.28 7.59 7.54
CA HIS A 161 5.15 8.52 7.73
C HIS A 161 4.55 8.33 9.13
N ALA A 162 3.50 9.09 9.46
CA ALA A 162 2.89 9.16 10.80
C ALA A 162 2.38 7.82 11.37
N GLU A 163 2.10 6.81 10.54
CA GLU A 163 1.60 5.52 11.01
C GLU A 163 2.73 4.50 11.26
N ASN A 164 3.91 4.68 10.63
CA ASN A 164 4.98 3.68 10.62
C ASN A 164 6.34 4.19 11.15
N HIS A 165 6.39 5.38 11.75
CA HIS A 165 7.65 6.01 12.18
C HIS A 165 8.33 5.35 13.39
N ASP A 166 7.63 4.48 14.14
CA ASP A 166 8.16 3.73 15.29
C ASP A 166 8.98 4.63 16.25
N ARG A 167 8.35 5.70 16.77
CA ARG A 167 9.03 6.73 17.61
C ARG A 167 10.34 7.27 16.99
N LEU A 168 10.32 7.50 15.68
CA LEU A 168 11.46 7.96 14.85
C LEU A 168 12.60 6.94 14.66
N GLN A 169 12.48 5.72 15.18
CA GLN A 169 13.50 4.68 14.98
C GLN A 169 13.57 4.22 13.52
N ALA A 170 12.42 4.13 12.83
CA ALA A 170 12.36 3.77 11.42
C ALA A 170 13.12 4.79 10.54
N LEU A 171 13.02 6.08 10.87
CA LEU A 171 13.74 7.16 10.18
C LEU A 171 15.26 6.98 10.36
N ASN A 172 15.74 6.74 11.57
CA ASN A 172 17.18 6.54 11.82
C ASN A 172 17.74 5.34 11.06
N ARG A 173 17.00 4.23 10.99
CA ARG A 173 17.38 3.04 10.21
C ARG A 173 17.44 3.35 8.72
N LEU A 174 16.41 3.99 8.18
CA LEU A 174 16.33 4.37 6.76
C LEU A 174 17.51 5.26 6.36
N VAL A 175 17.83 6.25 7.18
CA VAL A 175 18.94 7.19 6.95
C VAL A 175 20.29 6.48 6.97
N GLY A 176 20.49 5.52 7.89
CA GLY A 176 21.71 4.73 7.95
C GLY A 176 21.89 3.79 6.75
N GLN A 177 20.80 3.18 6.27
CA GLN A 177 20.81 2.27 5.11
C GLN A 177 20.93 2.98 3.76
N SER A 178 20.53 4.25 3.70
CA SER A 178 20.51 5.05 2.47
C SER A 178 21.71 6.01 2.36
N GLU A 179 22.84 5.71 2.98
CA GLU A 179 24.06 6.53 2.82
C GLU A 179 24.48 6.58 1.35
N GLY A 180 24.61 7.80 0.82
CA GLY A 180 24.93 8.07 -0.58
C GLY A 180 23.73 8.08 -1.54
N ASN A 181 22.54 7.66 -1.09
CA ASN A 181 21.34 7.56 -1.93
C ASN A 181 20.34 8.68 -1.61
N PRO A 182 19.72 9.32 -2.63
CA PRO A 182 18.75 10.38 -2.41
C PRO A 182 17.44 9.84 -1.81
N ILE A 183 16.95 10.48 -0.76
CA ILE A 183 15.69 10.18 -0.09
C ILE A 183 14.72 11.34 -0.34
N GLN A 184 13.51 11.05 -0.82
CA GLN A 184 12.46 12.04 -0.94
C GLN A 184 11.85 12.35 0.42
N VAL A 185 11.72 13.62 0.77
CA VAL A 185 11.15 14.09 2.04
C VAL A 185 10.06 15.10 1.73
N VAL A 186 8.91 14.96 2.37
CA VAL A 186 7.83 15.96 2.33
C VAL A 186 7.77 16.61 3.70
N ILE A 187 7.90 17.93 3.70
CA ILE A 187 7.80 18.75 4.90
C ILE A 187 6.65 19.75 4.77
N LEU A 188 6.30 20.38 5.88
CA LEU A 188 5.39 21.50 5.93
C LEU A 188 6.10 22.69 6.57
N ARG A 189 6.18 23.77 5.80
CA ARG A 189 6.81 25.05 6.18
C ARG A 189 5.80 26.15 5.96
N ASN A 190 5.50 26.94 7.00
CA ASN A 190 4.45 27.97 6.95
C ASN A 190 3.11 27.41 6.43
N ASP A 191 2.74 26.20 6.89
CA ASP A 191 1.54 25.47 6.47
C ASP A 191 1.46 25.13 4.97
N GLN A 192 2.58 25.25 4.25
CA GLN A 192 2.71 24.83 2.86
C GLN A 192 3.56 23.55 2.75
N PRO A 193 3.07 22.51 2.05
CA PRO A 193 3.85 21.31 1.80
C PRO A 193 4.97 21.62 0.81
N ILE A 194 6.20 21.23 1.16
CA ILE A 194 7.38 21.37 0.31
C ILE A 194 8.04 19.99 0.19
N GLN A 195 8.30 19.58 -1.06
CA GLN A 195 9.04 18.37 -1.35
C GLN A 195 10.53 18.69 -1.49
N LEU A 196 11.35 17.95 -0.75
CA LEU A 196 12.80 18.07 -0.73
C LEU A 196 13.43 16.71 -1.06
N VAL A 197 14.67 16.75 -1.54
CA VAL A 197 15.48 15.55 -1.73
C VAL A 197 16.70 15.64 -0.84
N LEU A 198 16.81 14.67 0.06
CA LEU A 198 17.80 14.64 1.11
C LEU A 198 18.69 13.42 0.93
N THR A 199 19.99 13.63 0.74
CA THR A 199 20.97 12.57 0.48
C THR A 199 21.87 12.41 1.70
N PRO A 200 21.72 11.35 2.51
CA PRO A 200 22.59 11.12 3.65
C PRO A 200 24.04 10.90 3.21
N LYS A 201 24.98 11.59 3.85
CA LYS A 201 26.41 11.47 3.56
C LYS A 201 27.21 11.81 4.82
N LYS A 202 28.37 11.17 5.00
CA LYS A 202 29.36 11.63 5.97
C LYS A 202 29.76 13.09 5.68
N TRP A 203 29.76 13.90 6.74
CA TRP A 203 30.06 15.32 6.72
C TRP A 203 30.91 15.67 7.95
N SER A 204 31.29 16.93 8.13
CA SER A 204 32.19 17.38 9.19
C SER A 204 31.61 17.30 10.61
N GLY A 205 30.32 16.99 10.76
CA GLY A 205 29.65 16.83 12.04
C GLY A 205 29.30 15.38 12.39
N ARG A 206 28.41 15.22 13.39
CA ARG A 206 27.96 13.90 13.86
C ARG A 206 26.89 13.32 12.93
N GLY A 207 27.02 12.03 12.60
CA GLY A 207 26.03 11.29 11.81
C GLY A 207 26.09 11.59 10.31
N THR A 208 25.02 11.27 9.58
CA THR A 208 24.96 11.33 8.10
C THR A 208 24.05 12.44 7.56
N LEU A 209 23.38 13.22 8.42
CA LEU A 209 22.46 14.29 8.00
C LEU A 209 22.67 15.66 8.61
N GLY A 210 23.05 15.72 9.89
CA GLY A 210 23.25 16.99 10.59
C GLY A 210 21.99 17.78 10.92
N CYS A 211 20.86 17.10 11.12
CA CYS A 211 19.64 17.69 11.67
C CYS A 211 19.23 17.01 12.98
N HIS A 212 18.51 17.74 13.82
CA HIS A 212 17.89 17.23 15.03
C HIS A 212 16.37 17.25 14.86
N ILE A 213 15.80 16.05 14.74
CA ILE A 213 14.37 15.83 14.55
C ILE A 213 13.79 15.30 15.86
N VAL A 214 12.70 15.91 16.32
CA VAL A 214 11.97 15.51 17.52
C VAL A 214 10.56 15.06 17.15
N PRO A 215 9.96 14.09 17.86
CA PRO A 215 8.55 13.76 17.64
C PRO A 215 7.68 14.97 18.00
N LEU A 216 6.56 15.11 17.31
CA LEU A 216 5.52 16.11 17.66
C LEU A 216 4.74 15.69 18.91
#